data_AF-A0A5K1HI90-F1
#
_entry.id   AF-A0A5K1HI90-F1
#
_cell.length_a   1.000
_cell.length_b   1.000
_cell.length_c   1.000
_cell.angle_alpha   90.00
_cell.angle_beta   90.00
_cell.angle_gamma   90.00
#
_symmetry.space_group_name_H-M   'P 1'
#
loop_
_entity.id
_entity.type
_entity.pdbx_description
1 polymer ?
#
loop_
_entity_poly.entity_id
_entity_poly.type
_entity_poly.pdbx_seq_one_letter_code
_entity_poly.pdbx_strand_id
1 'polypeptide(L)' 'VKTLKILPGIEVGDIGPKIGFETKDNGYLVMKNLVIPKSYMLRRFISVSKQGEIKTKGDPK' A
#
# COMPACT_ATOMS: atom_id res chain seq x y z
N VAL A 1 -11.60 -7.95 -19.74
CA VAL A 1 -10.21 -8.06 -20.27
C VAL A 1 -9.26 -7.42 -19.25
N LYS A 2 -8.20 -8.10 -18.81
CA LYS A 2 -7.16 -7.51 -17.95
C LYS A 2 -6.19 -6.71 -18.82
N THR A 3 -5.94 -5.44 -18.48
CA THR A 3 -5.26 -4.49 -19.38
C THR A 3 -3.90 -4.01 -18.88
N LEU A 4 -3.51 -4.33 -17.64
CA LEU A 4 -2.33 -3.78 -16.95
C LEU A 4 -2.27 -2.24 -16.90
N LYS A 5 -3.37 -1.55 -17.22
CA LYS A 5 -3.44 -0.10 -17.11
C LYS A 5 -3.55 0.31 -15.64
N ILE A 6 -2.96 1.46 -15.34
CA ILE A 6 -2.99 2.06 -14.01
C ILE A 6 -4.43 2.42 -13.64
N LEU A 7 -4.82 2.17 -12.40
CA LEU A 7 -6.15 2.50 -11.89
C LEU A 7 -6.27 4.01 -11.63
N PRO A 8 -7.48 4.59 -11.71
CA PRO A 8 -7.71 5.99 -11.34
C PRO A 8 -7.21 6.32 -9.93
N GLY A 9 -6.58 7.48 -9.77
CA GLY A 9 -6.01 7.91 -8.49
C GLY A 9 -4.67 7.26 -8.13
N ILE A 10 -4.13 6.39 -8.99
CA ILE A 10 -2.78 5.84 -8.86
C ILE A 10 -1.88 6.49 -9.91
N GLU A 11 -0.68 6.86 -9.49
CA GLU A 11 0.44 7.21 -10.35
C GLU A 11 1.63 6.33 -9.93
N VAL A 12 2.26 5.65 -10.89
CA VAL A 12 3.30 4.64 -10.64
C VAL A 12 4.27 4.64 -11.82
N GLY A 13 5.54 4.37 -11.55
CA GLY A 13 6.56 4.24 -12.59
C GLY A 13 7.88 3.71 -12.02
N ASP A 14 8.85 3.49 -12.92
CA ASP A 14 10.21 3.08 -12.58
C ASP A 14 10.99 4.28 -12.00
N ILE A 15 11.89 4.03 -11.04
CA ILE A 15 12.77 5.06 -10.47
C ILE A 15 14.03 5.33 -11.31
N GLY A 16 14.29 4.48 -12.30
CA GLY A 16 15.43 4.54 -13.21
C GLY A 16 16.58 3.58 -12.84
N PRO A 17 17.73 3.73 -13.53
CA PRO A 17 18.92 2.94 -13.30
C PRO A 17 19.44 3.04 -11.86
N LYS A 18 20.01 1.94 -11.36
CA LYS A 18 20.58 1.83 -10.02
C LYS A 18 22.04 1.37 -10.13
N ILE A 19 22.87 1.70 -9.15
CA ILE A 19 24.29 1.27 -9.09
C ILE A 19 24.41 -0.27 -9.11
N GLY A 20 23.40 -0.98 -8.60
CA GLY A 20 23.30 -2.43 -8.69
C GLY A 20 21.84 -2.87 -8.79
N PHE A 21 21.62 -4.16 -9.08
CA PHE A 21 20.29 -4.75 -9.29
C PHE A 21 19.49 -4.04 -10.40
N GLU A 22 20.14 -3.74 -11.53
CA GLU A 22 19.53 -3.04 -12.66
C GLU A 22 18.31 -3.77 -13.24
N THR A 23 18.32 -5.10 -13.21
CA THR A 23 17.19 -5.95 -13.67
C THR A 23 15.97 -5.93 -12.75
N LYS A 24 16.01 -5.17 -11.64
CA LYS A 24 14.88 -4.98 -10.73
C LYS A 24 14.16 -3.66 -11.03
N ASP A 25 12.88 -3.77 -11.33
CA ASP A 25 11.89 -2.72 -11.61
C ASP A 25 11.41 -2.02 -10.33
N ASN A 26 12.35 -1.53 -9.53
CA ASN A 26 12.01 -0.74 -8.35
C ASN A 26 11.25 0.51 -8.82
N GLY A 27 10.07 0.74 -8.25
CA GLY A 27 9.18 1.80 -8.69
C GLY A 27 8.78 2.77 -7.59
N TYR A 28 8.21 3.90 -8.00
CA TYR A 28 7.53 4.83 -7.10
C TYR A 28 6.01 4.62 -7.17
N LEU A 29 5.30 4.99 -6.11
CA LEU A 29 3.84 4.93 -6.03
C LEU A 29 3.29 6.20 -5.38
N VAL A 30 2.36 6.86 -6.06
CA VAL A 30 1.59 8.00 -5.54
C VAL A 30 0.10 7.62 -5.57
N MET A 31 -0.57 7.82 -4.43
CA MET A 31 -2.00 7.55 -4.28
C MET A 31 -2.73 8.87 -4.02
N LYS A 32 -3.57 9.29 -4.97
CA LYS A 32 -4.34 10.54 -4.93
C LYS A 32 -5.76 10.24 -4.45
N ASN A 33 -6.01 10.42 -3.15
CA ASN A 33 -7.31 10.25 -2.51
C ASN A 33 -7.95 8.86 -2.77
N LEU A 34 -7.15 7.80 -2.78
CA LEU A 34 -7.63 6.43 -3.03
C LEU A 34 -8.44 5.92 -1.82
N VAL A 35 -9.68 5.46 -2.06
CA VAL A 35 -10.53 4.83 -1.03
C VAL A 35 -10.46 3.32 -1.19
N ILE A 36 -10.08 2.62 -0.11
CA ILE A 36 -10.08 1.15 -0.05
C ILE A 36 -10.95 0.63 1.09
N PRO A 37 -11.49 -0.61 0.98
CA PRO A 37 -12.21 -1.24 2.07
C PRO A 37 -11.35 -1.39 3.33
N LYS A 38 -11.94 -1.13 4.49
CA LYS A 38 -11.28 -1.31 5.80
C LYS A 38 -10.71 -2.73 6.00
N SER A 39 -11.32 -3.74 5.40
CA SER A 39 -10.87 -5.13 5.48
C SER A 39 -9.49 -5.37 4.84
N TYR A 40 -8.96 -4.43 4.05
CA TYR A 40 -7.63 -4.53 3.44
C TYR A 40 -6.50 -4.10 4.39
N MET A 41 -6.82 -3.49 5.53
CA MET A 41 -5.84 -3.24 6.58
C MET A 41 -5.39 -4.57 7.21
N LEU A 42 -4.08 -4.84 7.17
CA LEU A 42 -3.48 -5.94 7.93
C LEU A 42 -3.63 -5.67 9.43
N ARG A 43 -4.49 -6.44 10.09
CA ARG A 43 -5.00 -6.11 11.43
C ARG A 43 -4.68 -7.14 12.53
N ARG A 44 -3.58 -7.87 12.39
CA ARG A 44 -3.20 -8.96 13.31
C ARG A 44 -2.90 -8.45 14.74
N PHE A 45 -2.18 -7.33 14.83
CA PHE A 45 -1.69 -6.76 16.09
C PHE A 45 -2.23 -5.36 16.39
N ILE A 46 -2.77 -4.67 15.38
CA ILE A 46 -3.40 -3.37 15.50
C ILE A 46 -4.66 -3.34 14.65
N SER A 47 -5.75 -2.80 15.17
CA SER A 47 -7.02 -2.72 14.46
C SER A 47 -7.71 -1.39 14.76
N VAL A 48 -8.59 -0.97 13.85
CA VAL A 48 -9.44 0.21 14.04
C VAL A 48 -10.90 -0.25 14.14
N SER A 49 -11.70 0.30 15.05
CA SER A 49 -13.13 -0.01 15.21
C SER A 49 -13.98 0.67 14.12
N LYS A 50 -15.29 0.44 14.06
CA LYS A 50 -16.16 1.14 13.09
C LYS A 50 -16.28 2.63 13.45
N GLN A 51 -16.10 2.94 14.74
CA GLN A 51 -16.15 4.27 15.33
C GLN A 51 -14.79 4.99 15.27
N GLY A 52 -13.74 4.35 14.73
CA GLY A 52 -12.41 4.95 14.58
C GLY A 52 -11.43 4.70 15.74
N GLU A 53 -11.81 3.90 16.73
CA GLU A 53 -10.96 3.61 17.89
C GLU A 53 -9.84 2.62 17.55
N ILE A 54 -8.62 2.90 18.01
CA ILE A 54 -7.47 2.00 17.83
C ILE A 54 -7.46 0.95 18.94
N LYS A 55 -7.26 -0.32 18.56
CA LYS A 55 -7.07 -1.45 19.49
C LYS A 55 -5.81 -2.21 19.12
N THR A 56 -4.88 -2.32 20.07
CA THR A 56 -3.68 -3.14 19.95
C THR A 56 -3.92 -4.52 20.58
N LYS A 57 -3.27 -5.53 20.04
CA LYS A 57 -3.32 -6.92 20.52
C LYS A 57 -1.90 -7.47 20.51
N GLY A 58 -1.42 -7.88 21.68
CA GLY A 58 -0.07 -8.40 21.86
C GLY A 58 0.55 -7.90 23.15
N ASP A 59 1.69 -8.46 23.52
CA ASP A 59 2.51 -8.01 24.64
C ASP A 59 3.28 -6.75 24.21
N PRO A 60 3.16 -5.60 24.89
CA PRO A 60 3.81 -4.35 24.52
C PRO A 60 5.32 -4.26 24.85
N LYS A 61 5.92 -5.36 25.32
CA LYS A 61 7.36 -5.47 25.65
C LYS A 61 8.29 -4.87 24.62
#